data_AF-A0A661EB97-F1
#
_entry.id   AF-A0A661EB97-F1
#
_cell.length_a   1.000
_cell.length_b   1.000
_cell.length_c   1.000
_cell.angle_alpha   90.00
_cell.angle_beta   90.00
_cell.angle_gamma   90.00
#
_symmetry.space_group_name_H-M   'P 1'
#
loop_
_entity.id
_entity.type
_entity.pdbx_description
1 polymer ?
#
loop_
_entity_poly.entity_id
_entity_poly.type
_entity_poly.pdbx_seq_one_letter_code
_entity_poly.pdbx_strand_id
1 'polypeptide(L)'
;TLFAAARSSFQSKFPHWLAEQLRTIEAAVVIEVYRQLAAGVKTGSIDFSAEWRAFADHQRSYDEATPMLITEFLTTLTSGLATNHLNQTELQLMTMKLLQKRSWKAVAVMAKLTGRDQVINAMRKACQTLGNF
;
A
#
# COMPACT_ATOMS: atom_id res chain seq x y z
N THR A 1 -10.65 1.75 -26.74
CA THR A 1 -10.53 0.37 -27.26
C THR A 1 -10.95 -0.62 -26.18
N LEU A 2 -11.39 -1.84 -26.55
CA LEU A 2 -11.78 -2.90 -25.61
C LEU A 2 -10.71 -3.14 -24.53
N PHE A 3 -9.44 -3.08 -24.92
CA PHE A 3 -8.30 -3.25 -24.00
C PHE A 3 -8.24 -2.18 -22.89
N ALA A 4 -8.47 -0.90 -23.23
CA ALA A 4 -8.48 0.17 -22.24
C ALA A 4 -9.64 0.01 -21.23
N ALA A 5 -10.82 -0.40 -21.71
CA ALA A 5 -11.97 -0.67 -20.85
C ALA A 5 -11.72 -1.88 -19.92
N ALA A 6 -11.13 -2.96 -20.46
CA ALA A 6 -10.75 -4.14 -19.67
C ALA A 6 -9.71 -3.80 -18.59
N ARG A 7 -8.67 -3.02 -18.95
CA ARG A 7 -7.66 -2.54 -17.99
C ARG A 7 -8.29 -1.69 -16.88
N SER A 8 -9.16 -0.75 -17.23
CA SER A 8 -9.87 0.08 -16.25
C SER A 8 -10.74 -0.77 -15.32
N SER A 9 -11.49 -1.75 -15.84
CA SER A 9 -12.30 -2.65 -15.01
C SER A 9 -11.46 -3.56 -14.12
N PHE A 10 -10.27 -3.98 -14.56
CA PHE A 10 -9.34 -4.74 -13.73
C PHE A 10 -8.85 -3.87 -12.58
N GLN A 11 -8.36 -2.66 -12.87
CA GLN A 11 -7.85 -1.72 -11.87
C GLN A 11 -8.89 -1.38 -10.80
N SER A 12 -10.16 -1.22 -11.17
CA SER A 12 -11.23 -0.93 -10.20
C SER A 12 -11.58 -2.12 -9.30
N LYS A 13 -11.47 -3.35 -9.79
CA LYS A 13 -11.87 -4.57 -9.06
C LYS A 13 -10.72 -5.20 -8.28
N PHE A 14 -9.49 -5.06 -8.77
CA PHE A 14 -8.32 -5.73 -8.20
C PHE A 14 -8.09 -5.45 -6.71
N PRO A 15 -8.24 -4.21 -6.18
CA PRO A 15 -8.13 -3.96 -4.73
C PRO A 15 -9.11 -4.78 -3.90
N HIS A 16 -10.35 -4.93 -4.36
CA HIS A 16 -11.35 -5.75 -3.69
C HIS A 16 -10.95 -7.24 -3.71
N TRP A 17 -10.46 -7.74 -4.84
CA TRP A 17 -9.98 -9.12 -4.92
C TRP A 17 -8.80 -9.38 -3.98
N LEU A 18 -7.88 -8.44 -3.85
CA LEU A 18 -6.75 -8.55 -2.90
C LEU A 18 -7.22 -8.67 -1.45
N ALA A 19 -8.30 -8.00 -1.09
CA ALA A 19 -8.85 -8.07 0.26
C ALA A 19 -9.53 -9.42 0.56
N GLU A 20 -9.92 -10.18 -0.47
CA GLU A 20 -10.72 -11.40 -0.35
C GLU A 20 -10.09 -12.59 -1.09
N GLN A 21 -10.41 -12.77 -2.38
CA GLN A 21 -10.09 -13.98 -3.14
C GLN A 21 -8.58 -14.16 -3.36
N LEU A 22 -7.84 -13.05 -3.45
CA LEU A 22 -6.40 -13.00 -3.69
C LEU A 22 -5.61 -12.56 -2.44
N ARG A 23 -6.19 -12.69 -1.25
CA ARG A 23 -5.56 -12.31 0.02
C ARG A 23 -4.20 -12.96 0.25
N THR A 24 -4.05 -14.21 -0.17
CA THR A 24 -2.87 -15.04 0.15
C THR A 24 -1.82 -15.08 -0.96
N ILE A 25 -2.06 -14.46 -2.13
CA ILE A 25 -1.04 -14.38 -3.19
C ILE A 25 0.18 -13.61 -2.71
N GLU A 26 1.37 -13.97 -3.16
CA GLU A 26 2.61 -13.32 -2.75
C GLU A 26 2.55 -11.81 -2.99
N ALA A 27 2.93 -11.02 -1.98
CA ALA A 27 2.88 -9.56 -2.07
C ALA A 27 3.78 -9.02 -3.20
N ALA A 28 4.87 -9.71 -3.52
CA ALA A 28 5.73 -9.39 -4.66
C ALA A 28 4.98 -9.40 -6.00
N VAL A 29 4.07 -10.37 -6.20
CA VAL A 29 3.23 -10.45 -7.41
C VAL A 29 2.26 -9.27 -7.47
N VAL A 30 1.64 -8.91 -6.35
CA VAL A 30 0.73 -7.76 -6.26
C VAL A 30 1.46 -6.47 -6.65
N ILE A 31 2.66 -6.28 -6.10
CA ILE A 31 3.52 -5.12 -6.36
C ILE A 31 3.86 -5.05 -7.85
N GLU A 32 4.24 -6.17 -8.46
CA GLU A 32 4.56 -6.21 -9.90
C GLU A 32 3.35 -5.87 -10.76
N VAL A 33 2.16 -6.38 -10.42
CA VAL A 33 0.92 -6.01 -11.13
C VAL A 33 0.68 -4.51 -11.06
N TYR A 34 0.80 -3.87 -9.89
CA TYR A 34 0.65 -2.42 -9.79
C TYR A 34 1.73 -1.65 -10.55
N ARG A 35 2.98 -2.13 -10.55
CA ARG A 35 4.07 -1.55 -11.35
C ARG A 35 3.72 -1.55 -12.84
N GLN A 36 3.22 -2.67 -13.37
CA GLN A 36 2.79 -2.77 -14.77
C GLN A 36 1.55 -1.90 -15.06
N LEU A 37 0.63 -1.78 -14.10
CA LEU A 37 -0.53 -0.90 -14.21
C LEU A 37 -0.16 0.59 -14.16
N ALA A 38 0.94 0.95 -13.49
CA ALA A 38 1.49 2.30 -13.44
C ALA A 38 2.46 2.59 -14.60
N ALA A 39 2.83 1.60 -15.41
CA ALA A 39 3.75 1.79 -16.53
C ALA A 39 3.23 2.85 -17.51
N GLY A 40 4.07 3.86 -17.77
CA GLY A 40 3.75 5.00 -18.61
C GLY A 40 2.99 6.15 -17.91
N VAL A 41 2.63 5.99 -16.64
CA VAL A 41 2.12 7.08 -15.80
C VAL A 41 3.32 7.88 -15.31
N LYS A 42 3.33 9.20 -15.53
CA LYS A 42 4.34 10.07 -14.93
C LYS A 42 4.11 10.09 -13.42
N THR A 43 5.11 9.64 -12.66
CA THR A 43 5.09 9.80 -11.20
C THR A 43 5.09 11.29 -10.88
N GLY A 44 4.00 11.78 -10.31
CA GLY A 44 3.87 13.13 -9.79
C GLY A 44 3.87 13.12 -8.26
N SER A 45 3.96 14.30 -7.66
CA SER A 45 3.79 14.47 -6.21
C SER A 45 2.37 14.12 -5.80
N ILE A 46 2.21 13.43 -4.67
CA ILE A 46 0.90 13.17 -4.08
C ILE A 46 0.70 14.16 -2.94
N ASP A 47 -0.38 14.93 -2.97
CA ASP A 47 -0.77 15.69 -1.79
C ASP A 47 -1.46 14.76 -0.79
N PHE A 48 -0.67 14.20 0.13
CA PHE A 48 -1.17 13.37 1.21
C PHE A 48 -2.11 14.16 2.12
N SER A 49 -3.08 13.52 2.74
CA SER A 49 -3.99 14.20 3.65
C SER A 49 -3.32 14.61 4.98
N ALA A 50 -4.01 15.44 5.75
CA ALA A 50 -3.60 15.72 7.13
C ALA A 50 -3.64 14.45 8.00
N GLU A 51 -4.55 13.52 7.70
CA GLU A 51 -4.69 12.25 8.38
C GLU A 51 -3.52 11.30 8.10
N TRP A 52 -3.01 11.27 6.86
CA TRP A 52 -1.79 10.53 6.53
C TRP A 52 -0.62 11.03 7.34
N ARG A 53 -0.42 12.35 7.36
CA ARG A 53 0.67 12.99 8.13
C ARG A 53 0.49 12.77 9.64
N ALA A 54 -0.72 12.91 10.18
CA ALA A 54 -1.01 12.63 11.58
C ALA A 54 -0.74 11.16 11.96
N PHE A 55 -1.03 10.21 11.07
CA PHE A 55 -0.60 8.82 11.27
C PHE A 55 0.92 8.69 11.18
N ALA A 56 1.58 9.27 10.19
CA ALA A 56 3.03 9.24 10.07
C ALA A 56 3.72 9.76 11.36
N ASP A 57 3.16 10.79 11.99
CA ASP A 57 3.73 11.47 13.16
C ASP A 57 3.18 10.99 14.52
N HIS A 58 2.64 9.77 14.59
CA HIS A 58 2.14 9.15 15.83
C HIS A 58 0.93 9.87 16.49
N GLN A 59 0.30 10.83 15.82
CA GLN A 59 -0.84 11.59 16.35
C GLN A 59 -2.19 10.91 16.11
N ARG A 60 -2.22 9.82 15.33
CA ARG A 60 -3.44 9.03 15.07
C ARG A 60 -3.18 7.53 15.16
N SER A 61 -4.16 6.77 15.66
CA SER A 61 -4.07 5.31 15.72
C SER A 61 -4.21 4.67 14.33
N TYR A 62 -3.77 3.42 14.20
CA TYR A 62 -3.96 2.66 12.96
C TYR A 62 -5.46 2.46 12.64
N ASP A 63 -6.27 2.15 13.65
CA ASP A 63 -7.69 1.81 13.45
C ASP A 63 -8.48 3.03 12.94
N GLU A 64 -8.17 4.24 13.43
CA GLU A 64 -8.75 5.50 12.95
C GLU A 64 -8.25 5.89 11.54
N ALA A 65 -6.97 5.63 11.24
CA ALA A 65 -6.36 6.03 9.96
C ALA A 65 -6.62 5.03 8.82
N THR A 66 -7.08 3.80 9.12
CA THR A 66 -7.13 2.69 8.16
C THR A 66 -7.83 3.03 6.83
N PRO A 67 -9.03 3.66 6.79
CA PRO A 67 -9.71 3.95 5.53
C PRO A 67 -8.90 4.86 4.60
N MET A 68 -8.27 5.89 5.18
CA MET A 68 -7.42 6.83 4.45
C MET A 68 -6.12 6.15 4.02
N LEU A 69 -5.47 5.38 4.91
CA LEU A 69 -4.24 4.66 4.60
C LEU A 69 -4.40 3.73 3.39
N ILE A 70 -5.52 3.00 3.31
CA ILE A 70 -5.81 2.13 2.16
C ILE A 70 -5.92 2.95 0.88
N THR A 71 -6.70 4.03 0.91
CA THR A 71 -6.97 4.88 -0.26
C THR A 71 -5.69 5.53 -0.77
N GLU A 72 -4.95 6.21 0.10
CA GLU A 72 -3.74 6.95 -0.29
C GLU A 72 -2.59 6.01 -0.64
N PHE A 73 -2.41 4.89 0.07
CA PHE A 73 -1.41 3.90 -0.31
C PHE A 73 -1.72 3.28 -1.68
N LEU A 74 -2.98 3.00 -1.99
CA LEU A 74 -3.37 2.57 -3.34
C LEU A 74 -3.01 3.62 -4.40
N THR A 75 -3.24 4.90 -4.13
CA THR A 75 -2.83 6.02 -5.00
C THR A 75 -1.31 6.06 -5.19
N THR A 76 -0.54 5.82 -4.14
CA THR A 76 0.93 5.74 -4.25
C THR A 76 1.41 4.56 -5.10
N LEU A 77 0.69 3.43 -5.10
CA LEU A 77 1.00 2.28 -5.94
C LEU A 77 0.64 2.52 -7.40
N THR A 78 -0.52 3.12 -7.68
CA THR A 78 -1.00 3.36 -9.05
C THR A 78 -0.24 4.49 -9.76
N SER A 79 0.36 5.41 -9.02
CA SER A 79 1.26 6.46 -9.54
C SER A 79 2.73 6.00 -9.67
N GLY A 80 3.07 4.83 -9.14
CA GLY A 80 4.44 4.32 -9.06
C GLY A 80 5.29 4.93 -7.94
N LEU A 81 4.77 5.89 -7.16
CA LEU A 81 5.50 6.53 -6.07
C LEU A 81 6.00 5.51 -5.03
N ALA A 82 5.12 4.62 -4.57
CA ALA A 82 5.50 3.60 -3.58
C ALA A 82 6.54 2.62 -4.10
N THR A 83 6.47 2.23 -5.38
CA THR A 83 7.45 1.32 -5.98
C THR A 83 8.82 1.95 -6.18
N ASN A 84 8.90 3.28 -6.23
CA ASN A 84 10.15 4.02 -6.44
C ASN A 84 10.85 4.40 -5.14
N HIS A 85 10.11 4.61 -4.05
CA HIS A 85 10.64 5.20 -2.81
C HIS A 85 10.63 4.27 -1.60
N LEU A 86 9.75 3.26 -1.54
CA LEU A 86 9.79 2.28 -0.46
C LEU A 86 10.74 1.14 -0.78
N ASN A 87 11.44 0.65 0.23
CA ASN A 87 12.20 -0.58 0.08
C ASN A 87 11.26 -1.80 -0.05
N GLN A 88 11.80 -2.95 -0.47
CA GLN A 88 11.01 -4.15 -0.73
C GLN A 88 10.21 -4.61 0.50
N THR A 89 10.80 -4.55 1.70
CA THR A 89 10.13 -5.00 2.93
C THR A 89 8.99 -4.06 3.32
N GLU A 90 9.20 -2.75 3.26
CA GLU A 90 8.16 -1.74 3.52
C GLU A 90 6.99 -1.89 2.56
N LEU A 91 7.30 -2.04 1.27
CA LEU A 91 6.29 -2.17 0.23
C LEU A 91 5.45 -3.46 0.38
N GLN A 92 6.11 -4.58 0.69
CA GLN A 92 5.41 -5.84 0.97
C GLN A 92 4.57 -5.75 2.24
N LEU A 93 5.10 -5.14 3.30
CA LEU A 93 4.39 -4.95 4.57
C LEU A 93 3.10 -4.13 4.38
N MET A 94 3.22 -2.97 3.72
CA MET A 94 2.09 -2.09 3.43
C MET A 94 1.06 -2.79 2.54
N THR A 95 1.50 -3.49 1.50
CA THR A 95 0.63 -4.26 0.60
C THR A 95 -0.14 -5.36 1.34
N MET A 96 0.56 -6.16 2.14
CA MET A 96 -0.05 -7.24 2.90
C MET A 96 -1.06 -6.72 3.91
N LYS A 97 -0.75 -5.61 4.59
CA LYS A 97 -1.59 -5.08 5.66
C LYS A 97 -2.78 -4.32 5.11
N LEU A 98 -2.58 -3.36 4.21
CA LEU A 98 -3.60 -2.43 3.76
C LEU A 98 -4.48 -3.04 2.65
N LEU A 99 -3.87 -3.67 1.65
CA LEU A 99 -4.61 -4.18 0.49
C LEU A 99 -5.06 -5.62 0.68
N GLN A 100 -4.19 -6.48 1.21
CA GLN A 100 -4.53 -7.90 1.42
C GLN A 100 -5.19 -8.17 2.77
N LYS A 101 -5.27 -7.19 3.68
CA LYS A 101 -5.88 -7.33 5.02
C LYS A 101 -5.32 -8.53 5.81
N ARG A 102 -4.05 -8.89 5.61
CA ARG A 102 -3.41 -10.01 6.31
C ARG A 102 -3.29 -9.74 7.81
N SER A 103 -3.24 -10.81 8.60
CA SER A 103 -3.12 -10.71 10.06
C SER A 103 -1.81 -10.04 10.47
N TRP A 104 -1.80 -9.36 11.62
CA TRP A 104 -0.59 -8.75 12.18
C TRP A 104 0.54 -9.76 12.31
N LYS A 105 0.23 -10.99 12.74
CA LYS A 105 1.20 -12.09 12.86
C LYS A 105 1.85 -12.41 11.50
N ALA A 106 1.05 -12.56 10.44
CA ALA A 106 1.59 -12.88 9.11
C ALA A 106 2.48 -11.76 8.56
N VAL A 107 2.08 -10.50 8.78
CA VAL A 107 2.86 -9.33 8.36
C VAL A 107 4.16 -9.22 9.15
N ALA A 108 4.11 -9.41 10.48
CA ALA A 108 5.27 -9.37 11.35
C ALA A 108 6.29 -10.45 10.99
N VAL A 109 5.84 -11.69 10.76
CA VAL A 109 6.72 -12.80 10.32
C VAL A 109 7.43 -12.46 9.01
N MET A 110 6.69 -11.98 8.01
CA MET A 110 7.28 -11.60 6.72
C MET A 110 8.36 -10.51 6.88
N ALA A 111 8.05 -9.48 7.66
CA ALA A 111 8.95 -8.35 7.87
C ALA A 111 10.03 -8.58 8.94
N LYS A 112 10.13 -9.78 9.52
CA LYS A 112 11.03 -10.11 10.64
C LYS A 112 10.83 -9.21 11.86
N LEU A 113 9.58 -8.86 12.15
CA LEU A 113 9.16 -8.06 13.30
C LEU A 113 8.50 -8.94 14.36
N THR A 114 8.46 -8.47 15.60
CA THR A 114 7.99 -9.27 16.74
C THR A 114 6.49 -9.18 16.99
N GLY A 115 5.79 -8.17 16.45
CA GLY A 115 4.36 -8.01 16.72
C GLY A 115 3.72 -6.76 16.11
N ARG A 116 2.46 -6.52 16.49
CA ARG A 116 1.60 -5.44 15.96
C ARG A 116 2.26 -4.07 16.04
N ASP A 117 2.84 -3.71 17.18
CA ASP A 117 3.38 -2.36 17.39
C ASP A 117 4.57 -2.06 16.49
N GLN A 118 5.46 -3.05 16.30
CA GLN A 118 6.57 -2.91 15.36
C GLN A 118 6.08 -2.80 13.91
N VAL A 119 5.03 -3.55 13.54
CA VAL A 119 4.41 -3.42 12.21
C VAL A 119 3.85 -2.01 12.04
N ILE A 120 3.09 -1.49 13.01
CA ILE A 120 2.53 -0.13 12.95
C ILE A 120 3.66 0.91 12.83
N ASN A 121 4.73 0.79 13.61
CA ASN A 121 5.87 1.70 13.51
C ASN A 121 6.57 1.63 12.14
N ALA A 122 6.69 0.45 11.54
CA ALA A 122 7.20 0.31 10.18
C ALA A 122 6.26 0.96 9.14
N MET A 123 4.95 0.85 9.32
CA MET A 123 3.97 1.55 8.48
C MET A 123 4.10 3.07 8.60
N ARG A 124 4.26 3.60 9.82
CA ARG A 124 4.46 5.05 10.03
C ARG A 124 5.71 5.54 9.32
N LYS A 125 6.83 4.83 9.44
CA LYS A 125 8.07 5.14 8.70
C LYS A 125 7.87 5.13 7.19
N ALA A 126 7.18 4.13 6.64
CA ALA A 126 6.86 4.10 5.22
C ALA A 126 5.98 5.31 4.81
N CYS A 127 5.02 5.71 5.64
CA CYS A 127 4.19 6.90 5.40
C CYS A 127 5.02 8.19 5.43
N GLN A 128 5.98 8.32 6.35
CA GLN A 128 6.92 9.45 6.41
C GLN A 128 7.79 9.50 5.15
N THR A 129 8.34 8.36 4.71
CA THR A 129 9.14 8.27 3.48
C THR A 129 8.34 8.77 2.28
N LEU A 130 7.10 8.32 2.13
CA LEU A 130 6.23 8.72 1.03
C LEU A 130 5.80 10.18 1.11
N GLY A 131 5.53 10.69 2.30
CA GLY A 131 5.09 12.07 2.52
C GLY A 131 6.11 13.16 2.16
N ASN A 132 7.35 12.77 1.82
CA ASN A 132 8.41 13.67 1.41
C ASN A 132 8.48 13.90 -0.12
N PHE A 133 7.58 13.29 -0.91
CA PHE A 133 7.58 13.33 -2.38
C PHE A 133 6.19 13.68 -2.94
#